data_AF-A0A069CZW3-F1
#
_entry.id   AF-A0A069CZW3-F1
#
_cell.length_a   1.000
_cell.length_b   1.000
_cell.length_c   1.000
_cell.angle_alpha   90.00
_cell.angle_beta   90.00
_cell.angle_gamma   90.00
#
_symmetry.space_group_name_H-M   'P 1'
#
loop_
_entity.id
_entity.type
_entity.pdbx_description
1 polymer ?
#
loop_
_entity_poly.entity_id
_entity_poly.type
_entity_poly.pdbx_seq_one_letter_code
_entity_poly.pdbx_strand_id
1 'polypeptide(L)'
;MSIFHHKKWLILGLSLLTGIYAEAQQTGAVTNRAPNPTPGMMPGPRQPQPIQTPTYLADYFVPATKDVSVPDEKGFIRRWMLLEPISKPNRSNTVFTDSYLNQAFDTLYFKNQFTVFPKDGEKVKVGKQKLTWHALDSKLYNVKLYRFAAALKKPVYGVLFWAVTIIDCPEDIENVRLSAGSNSASKWWLNGEEVLLLSGDRRMVVDDCLSRRLTLKKGRNILRGVVINGPGMSDFCVRFLNENGTPVKNMTISNQ
;
A
#
# COMPACT_ATOMS: atom_id res chain seq x y z
N MET A 1 22.97 10.08 52.62
CA MET A 1 24.18 9.85 53.46
C MET A 1 23.79 8.87 54.55
N SER A 2 24.71 8.00 55.01
CA SER A 2 24.42 6.81 55.85
C SER A 2 23.67 5.67 55.12
N ILE A 3 23.83 4.36 55.46
CA ILE A 3 25.05 3.49 55.45
C ILE A 3 24.59 2.00 55.42
N PHE A 4 25.48 1.06 55.02
CA PHE A 4 25.23 -0.39 54.84
C PHE A 4 25.36 -1.27 56.11
N HIS A 5 24.73 -2.46 56.10
CA HIS A 5 25.18 -3.81 56.56
C HIS A 5 23.98 -4.79 56.70
N HIS A 6 24.01 -6.14 56.63
CA HIS A 6 24.91 -7.22 56.11
C HIS A 6 24.02 -8.18 55.24
N LYS A 7 24.41 -9.13 54.36
CA LYS A 7 25.64 -9.88 53.98
C LYS A 7 25.87 -11.26 54.67
N LYS A 8 26.09 -12.31 53.85
CA LYS A 8 26.27 -13.80 54.12
C LYS A 8 24.95 -14.61 54.04
N TRP A 9 24.91 -15.86 53.57
CA TRP A 9 25.92 -16.96 53.57
C TRP A 9 26.25 -17.62 52.20
N LEU A 10 27.22 -18.56 52.23
CA LEU A 10 27.73 -19.45 51.16
C LEU A 10 26.87 -20.75 51.03
N ILE A 11 27.04 -21.67 50.06
CA ILE A 11 28.16 -22.64 49.86
C ILE A 11 28.20 -23.21 48.41
N LEU A 12 29.35 -23.80 48.04
CA LEU A 12 29.71 -24.40 46.75
C LEU A 12 28.89 -25.64 46.33
N GLY A 13 28.90 -25.94 45.02
CA GLY A 13 28.67 -27.28 44.48
C GLY A 13 29.33 -27.42 43.10
N LEU A 14 30.38 -28.24 42.99
CA LEU A 14 31.05 -28.55 41.72
C LEU A 14 30.78 -30.01 41.34
N SER A 15 30.45 -30.30 40.08
CA SER A 15 30.27 -31.68 39.61
C SER A 15 30.63 -31.81 38.13
N LEU A 16 31.51 -32.76 37.81
CA LEU A 16 31.75 -33.21 36.44
C LEU A 16 30.65 -34.19 36.05
N LEU A 17 30.27 -34.20 34.77
CA LEU A 17 29.73 -35.41 34.14
C LEU A 17 30.60 -35.76 32.92
N THR A 18 31.00 -37.02 32.86
CA THR A 18 31.62 -37.64 31.68
C THR A 18 30.54 -38.03 30.67
N GLY A 19 30.87 -38.00 29.38
CA GLY A 19 29.92 -38.28 28.31
C GLY A 19 29.63 -39.77 28.10
N ILE A 20 28.48 -40.04 27.49
CA ILE A 20 28.14 -41.34 26.89
C ILE A 20 27.62 -41.04 25.48
N TYR A 21 28.12 -41.73 24.46
CA TYR A 21 27.62 -41.61 23.08
C TYR A 21 26.32 -42.42 22.92
N ALA A 22 25.37 -41.87 22.16
CA ALA A 22 24.19 -42.59 21.69
C ALA A 22 24.11 -42.49 20.17
N GLU A 23 24.13 -43.64 19.48
CA GLU A 23 24.06 -43.69 18.03
C GLU A 23 22.62 -43.45 17.55
N ALA A 24 22.40 -42.36 16.82
CA ALA A 24 21.14 -42.12 16.12
C ALA A 24 21.17 -42.79 14.74
N GLN A 25 20.29 -43.78 14.54
CA GLN A 25 20.21 -44.55 13.30
C GLN A 25 19.85 -43.66 12.09
N GLN A 26 20.61 -43.74 11.01
CA GLN A 26 20.29 -43.05 9.76
C GLN A 26 19.09 -43.71 9.06
N THR A 27 17.92 -43.06 9.16
CA THR A 27 16.82 -43.33 8.23
C THR A 27 17.09 -42.63 6.89
N GLY A 28 17.14 -43.41 5.81
CA GLY A 28 17.56 -42.94 4.49
C GLY A 28 16.57 -42.00 3.82
N ALA A 29 16.68 -40.70 4.08
CA ALA A 29 15.93 -39.68 3.35
C ALA A 29 16.44 -39.54 1.91
N VAL A 30 15.67 -40.04 0.94
CA VAL A 30 15.97 -39.91 -0.51
C VAL A 30 15.85 -38.43 -0.92
N THR A 31 16.97 -37.71 -0.90
CA THR A 31 17.01 -36.31 -1.32
C THR A 31 17.04 -36.21 -2.85
N ASN A 32 15.86 -36.20 -3.47
CA ASN A 32 15.68 -35.79 -4.86
C ASN A 32 16.05 -34.31 -5.03
N ARG A 33 17.36 -34.04 -5.14
CA ARG A 33 17.89 -32.71 -5.45
C ARG A 33 17.42 -32.32 -6.86
N ALA A 34 16.59 -31.29 -6.96
CA ALA A 34 16.35 -30.64 -8.23
C ALA A 34 17.71 -30.16 -8.81
N PRO A 35 17.97 -30.32 -10.12
CA PRO A 35 19.22 -29.86 -10.71
C PRO A 35 19.37 -28.36 -10.58
N ASN A 36 20.58 -27.89 -10.26
CA ASN A 36 20.89 -26.46 -10.20
C ASN A 36 20.60 -25.82 -11.58
N PRO A 37 19.93 -24.65 -11.63
CA PRO A 37 19.61 -23.99 -12.89
C PRO A 37 20.89 -23.53 -13.61
N THR A 38 21.00 -23.84 -14.90
CA THR A 38 22.15 -23.49 -15.73
C THR A 38 22.32 -21.96 -15.83
N PRO A 39 23.51 -21.39 -15.54
CA PRO A 39 23.75 -19.97 -15.71
C PRO A 39 23.53 -19.53 -17.16
N GLY A 40 22.53 -18.67 -17.37
CA GLY A 40 22.17 -18.13 -18.70
C GLY A 40 20.66 -18.16 -18.99
N MET A 41 19.91 -19.12 -18.44
CA MET A 41 18.45 -19.20 -18.63
C MET A 41 17.67 -18.33 -17.65
N MET A 42 17.87 -17.02 -17.72
CA MET A 42 16.89 -16.06 -17.21
C MET A 42 15.57 -16.24 -17.98
N PRO A 43 14.43 -16.49 -17.32
CA PRO A 43 13.15 -16.56 -18.01
C PRO A 43 12.87 -15.25 -18.77
N GLY A 44 12.33 -15.37 -19.98
CA GLY A 44 11.86 -14.22 -20.74
C GLY A 44 10.83 -13.39 -19.95
N PRO A 45 10.58 -12.12 -20.33
CA PRO A 45 9.59 -11.29 -19.66
C PRO A 45 8.27 -12.06 -19.53
N ARG A 46 7.79 -12.20 -18.29
CA ARG A 46 6.65 -13.06 -17.95
C ARG A 46 5.46 -12.68 -18.83
N GLN A 47 5.11 -13.56 -19.78
CA GLN A 47 3.98 -13.37 -20.68
C GLN A 47 2.75 -12.99 -19.85
N PRO A 48 1.98 -11.96 -20.23
CA PRO A 48 0.81 -11.54 -19.47
C PRO A 48 -0.18 -12.71 -19.44
N GLN A 49 -0.24 -13.39 -18.30
CA GLN A 49 -1.11 -14.54 -18.13
C GLN A 49 -2.56 -14.07 -18.32
N PRO A 50 -3.38 -14.78 -19.12
CA PRO A 50 -4.80 -14.49 -19.20
C PRO A 50 -5.37 -14.42 -17.78
N ILE A 51 -6.18 -13.40 -17.50
CA ILE A 51 -6.76 -13.21 -16.16
C ILE A 51 -7.72 -14.39 -15.92
N GLN A 52 -7.26 -15.38 -15.14
CA GLN A 52 -7.86 -16.72 -15.06
C GLN A 52 -9.25 -16.76 -14.42
N THR A 53 -9.74 -15.63 -13.92
CA THR A 53 -11.08 -15.48 -13.34
C THR A 53 -11.76 -14.27 -13.96
N PRO A 54 -12.97 -14.40 -14.54
CA PRO A 54 -13.80 -13.25 -14.87
C PRO A 54 -13.84 -12.29 -13.68
N THR A 55 -13.52 -11.03 -13.93
CA THR A 55 -13.42 -9.99 -12.90
C THR A 55 -14.28 -8.83 -13.37
N TYR A 56 -15.39 -8.58 -12.69
CA TYR A 56 -16.29 -7.49 -13.03
C TYR A 56 -16.03 -6.30 -12.10
N LEU A 57 -16.16 -5.09 -12.63
CA LEU A 57 -15.95 -3.88 -11.82
C LEU A 57 -16.95 -3.82 -10.65
N ALA A 58 -18.18 -4.27 -10.90
CA ALA A 58 -19.26 -4.36 -9.94
C ALA A 58 -19.03 -5.37 -8.80
N ASP A 59 -18.06 -6.29 -8.89
CA ASP A 59 -17.74 -7.21 -7.78
C ASP A 59 -17.08 -6.46 -6.62
N TYR A 60 -16.30 -5.42 -6.93
CA TYR A 60 -15.43 -4.70 -5.99
C TYR A 60 -15.81 -3.23 -5.79
N PHE A 61 -16.54 -2.63 -6.74
CA PHE A 61 -16.83 -1.20 -6.76
C PHE A 61 -18.29 -0.88 -7.08
N VAL A 62 -18.70 0.33 -6.76
CA VAL A 62 -19.93 0.99 -7.21
C VAL A 62 -19.55 2.37 -7.77
N PRO A 63 -20.19 2.88 -8.84
CA PRO A 63 -20.02 4.28 -9.26
C PRO A 63 -20.35 5.23 -8.10
N ALA A 64 -19.44 6.15 -7.79
CA ALA A 64 -19.63 7.10 -6.69
C ALA A 64 -20.69 8.14 -7.07
N THR A 65 -21.68 8.34 -6.18
CA THR A 65 -22.74 9.34 -6.38
C THR A 65 -22.23 10.78 -6.20
N LYS A 66 -23.11 11.77 -6.42
CA LYS A 66 -22.80 13.19 -6.23
C LYS A 66 -22.89 13.65 -4.78
N ASP A 67 -23.68 12.93 -3.97
CA ASP A 67 -23.90 13.18 -2.55
C ASP A 67 -22.61 12.88 -1.78
N VAL A 68 -22.39 13.50 -0.61
CA VAL A 68 -21.24 13.17 0.22
C VAL A 68 -21.35 11.76 0.81
N SER A 69 -20.21 11.08 0.97
CA SER A 69 -20.10 9.86 1.77
C SER A 69 -19.30 10.13 3.06
N VAL A 70 -19.15 9.13 3.91
CA VAL A 70 -18.35 9.17 5.14
C VAL A 70 -17.35 8.02 5.16
N PRO A 71 -16.27 8.10 5.95
CA PRO A 71 -15.43 6.95 6.26
C PRO A 71 -16.26 5.78 6.81
N ASP A 72 -15.80 4.53 6.62
CA ASP A 72 -16.51 3.37 7.14
C ASP A 72 -16.50 3.27 8.68
N GLU A 73 -17.11 2.24 9.24
CA GLU A 73 -17.18 2.02 10.70
C GLU A 73 -15.79 2.02 11.37
N LYS A 74 -14.76 1.59 10.64
CA LYS A 74 -13.35 1.52 11.06
C LYS A 74 -12.53 2.71 10.55
N GLY A 75 -13.18 3.70 9.94
CA GLY A 75 -12.60 4.94 9.43
C GLY A 75 -11.93 4.86 8.06
N PHE A 76 -12.11 3.77 7.30
CA PHE A 76 -11.48 3.66 5.98
C PHE A 76 -12.18 4.53 4.94
N ILE A 77 -11.37 5.24 4.15
CA ILE A 77 -11.83 6.05 3.02
C ILE A 77 -12.04 5.12 1.82
N ARG A 78 -13.30 4.92 1.43
CA ARG A 78 -13.67 3.99 0.34
C ARG A 78 -13.96 4.68 -0.99
N ARG A 79 -14.21 6.00 -1.00
CA ARG A 79 -14.51 6.81 -2.18
C ARG A 79 -13.25 7.41 -2.81
N TRP A 80 -13.03 7.16 -4.09
CA TRP A 80 -11.85 7.62 -4.82
C TRP A 80 -12.14 7.95 -6.28
N MET A 81 -11.49 9.00 -6.78
CA MET A 81 -11.26 9.23 -8.20
C MET A 81 -10.01 8.44 -8.61
N LEU A 82 -10.17 7.39 -9.42
CA LEU A 82 -9.11 6.44 -9.79
C LEU A 82 -8.75 6.57 -11.27
N LEU A 83 -7.46 6.75 -11.57
CA LEU A 83 -6.94 6.75 -12.95
C LEU A 83 -6.67 5.31 -13.41
N GLU A 84 -7.05 4.99 -14.64
CA GLU A 84 -6.60 3.77 -15.33
C GLU A 84 -5.07 3.60 -15.26
N PRO A 85 -4.55 2.35 -15.21
CA PRO A 85 -3.14 2.10 -14.97
C PRO A 85 -2.22 2.72 -16.04
N ILE A 86 -1.26 3.50 -15.57
CA ILE A 86 -0.12 4.01 -16.34
C ILE A 86 0.89 2.87 -16.50
N SER A 87 1.38 2.64 -17.73
CA SER A 87 2.39 1.61 -17.99
C SER A 87 3.74 1.99 -17.37
N LYS A 88 4.27 1.15 -16.49
CA LYS A 88 5.53 1.33 -15.76
C LYS A 88 6.20 -0.04 -15.56
N PRO A 89 6.83 -0.63 -16.61
CA PRO A 89 7.04 -2.08 -16.76
C PRO A 89 8.14 -2.70 -15.88
N ASN A 90 8.01 -2.54 -14.56
CA ASN A 90 8.84 -3.14 -13.53
C ASN A 90 8.69 -4.67 -13.52
N ARG A 91 9.78 -5.40 -13.78
CA ARG A 91 9.79 -6.88 -13.77
C ARG A 91 9.88 -7.50 -12.37
N SER A 92 10.23 -6.70 -11.37
CA SER A 92 10.33 -7.06 -9.95
C SER A 92 9.91 -5.88 -9.08
N ASN A 93 9.45 -6.16 -7.86
CA ASN A 93 9.18 -5.17 -6.82
C ASN A 93 10.42 -4.84 -5.97
N THR A 94 11.49 -5.64 -6.06
CA THR A 94 12.75 -5.44 -5.33
C THR A 94 13.49 -4.14 -5.69
N VAL A 95 13.08 -3.46 -6.77
CA VAL A 95 13.63 -2.15 -7.18
C VAL A 95 12.90 -0.95 -6.55
N PHE A 96 11.87 -1.18 -5.72
CA PHE A 96 11.11 -0.11 -5.05
C PHE A 96 11.84 0.48 -3.83
N THR A 97 13.08 0.93 -4.03
CA THR A 97 13.82 1.76 -3.06
C THR A 97 13.24 3.17 -3.02
N ASP A 98 13.43 3.88 -1.91
CA ASP A 98 13.01 5.28 -1.73
C ASP A 98 13.48 6.18 -2.89
N SER A 99 14.75 6.02 -3.29
CA SER A 99 15.35 6.74 -4.43
C SER A 99 14.65 6.47 -5.77
N TYR A 100 14.30 5.21 -6.04
CA TYR A 100 13.56 4.83 -7.24
C TYR A 100 12.13 5.35 -7.21
N LEU A 101 11.48 5.28 -6.06
CA LEU A 101 10.08 5.68 -5.88
C LEU A 101 9.92 7.19 -5.98
N ASN A 102 10.81 7.97 -5.37
CA ASN A 102 10.84 9.43 -5.55
C ASN A 102 10.97 9.77 -7.05
N GLN A 103 12.00 9.27 -7.73
CA GLN A 103 12.15 9.49 -9.18
C GLN A 103 10.91 9.07 -9.98
N ALA A 104 10.31 7.92 -9.65
CA ALA A 104 9.15 7.37 -10.36
C ALA A 104 7.83 8.10 -10.06
N PHE A 105 7.69 8.77 -8.91
CA PHE A 105 6.46 9.46 -8.49
C PHE A 105 6.51 10.97 -8.75
N ASP A 106 7.68 11.57 -8.63
CA ASP A 106 7.92 12.99 -8.90
C ASP A 106 7.97 13.27 -10.42
N THR A 107 8.09 12.22 -11.25
CA THR A 107 7.87 12.25 -12.70
C THR A 107 6.45 12.71 -13.05
N LEU A 108 6.33 13.75 -13.89
CA LEU A 108 5.04 14.23 -14.43
C LEU A 108 4.57 13.36 -15.60
N TYR A 109 3.62 12.47 -15.36
CA TYR A 109 3.01 11.60 -16.39
C TYR A 109 1.93 12.32 -17.21
N PHE A 110 1.24 13.30 -16.62
CA PHE A 110 0.20 14.11 -17.27
C PHE A 110 0.20 15.55 -16.75
N LYS A 111 -0.39 16.47 -17.54
CA LYS A 111 -0.53 17.88 -17.17
C LYS A 111 -1.30 18.01 -15.85
N ASN A 112 -0.85 18.93 -14.99
CA ASN A 112 -1.47 19.25 -13.69
C ASN A 112 -1.53 18.07 -12.69
N GLN A 113 -0.68 17.04 -12.79
CA GLN A 113 -0.70 15.83 -11.93
C GLN A 113 -0.96 16.08 -10.43
N PHE A 114 -0.29 17.07 -9.83
CA PHE A 114 -0.39 17.40 -8.41
C PHE A 114 -1.49 18.42 -8.07
N THR A 115 -2.12 19.05 -9.06
CA THR A 115 -3.08 20.16 -8.87
C THR A 115 -4.49 19.88 -9.43
N VAL A 116 -4.65 18.99 -10.42
CA VAL A 116 -5.97 18.66 -10.99
C VAL A 116 -6.80 17.87 -10.00
N PHE A 117 -8.02 18.32 -9.71
CA PHE A 117 -9.06 17.43 -9.21
C PHE A 117 -9.86 16.92 -10.41
N PRO A 118 -9.77 15.62 -10.77
CA PRO A 118 -10.38 15.12 -12.00
C PRO A 118 -11.90 14.96 -11.86
N LYS A 119 -12.60 14.93 -12.99
CA LYS A 119 -14.02 14.52 -13.05
C LYS A 119 -14.15 13.06 -13.50
N ASP A 120 -15.30 12.45 -13.16
CA ASP A 120 -15.64 11.13 -13.68
C ASP A 120 -15.67 11.13 -15.22
N GLY A 121 -15.12 10.08 -15.84
CA GLY A 121 -14.99 9.98 -17.29
C GLY A 121 -13.97 10.94 -17.93
N GLU A 122 -13.28 11.79 -17.17
CA GLU A 122 -12.25 12.70 -17.69
C GLU A 122 -11.06 11.92 -18.25
N LYS A 123 -10.50 12.38 -19.38
CA LYS A 123 -9.45 11.65 -20.11
C LYS A 123 -8.16 12.44 -20.23
N VAL A 124 -7.13 11.98 -19.51
CA VAL A 124 -5.78 12.52 -19.56
C VAL A 124 -4.90 11.80 -20.59
N LYS A 125 -3.92 12.51 -21.15
CA LYS A 125 -2.89 11.94 -22.03
C LYS A 125 -1.64 11.63 -21.20
N VAL A 126 -1.21 10.37 -21.23
CA VAL A 126 0.04 9.90 -20.59
C VAL A 126 0.94 9.30 -21.66
N GLY A 127 1.94 10.08 -22.09
CA GLY A 127 2.78 9.74 -23.25
C GLY A 127 1.96 9.50 -24.52
N LYS A 128 1.89 8.23 -24.97
CA LYS A 128 1.05 7.78 -26.10
C LYS A 128 -0.33 7.24 -25.67
N GLN A 129 -0.56 7.00 -24.38
CA GLN A 129 -1.83 6.48 -23.86
C GLN A 129 -2.84 7.62 -23.64
N LYS A 130 -4.13 7.33 -23.82
CA LYS A 130 -5.25 8.16 -23.33
C LYS A 130 -5.96 7.34 -22.25
N LEU A 131 -5.95 7.83 -21.03
CA LEU A 131 -6.40 7.12 -19.83
C LEU A 131 -7.58 7.86 -19.20
N THR A 132 -8.55 7.11 -18.70
CA THR A 132 -9.79 7.65 -18.10
C THR A 132 -9.71 7.66 -16.58
N TRP A 133 -10.25 8.70 -15.94
CA TRP A 133 -10.57 8.75 -14.52
C TRP A 133 -11.96 8.17 -14.24
N HIS A 134 -12.11 7.45 -13.13
CA HIS A 134 -13.34 6.80 -12.71
C HIS A 134 -13.65 7.16 -11.25
N ALA A 135 -14.83 7.69 -10.97
CA ALA A 135 -15.30 7.98 -9.61
C ALA A 135 -15.94 6.72 -9.01
N LEU A 136 -15.27 6.07 -8.06
CA LEU A 136 -15.65 4.76 -7.55
C LEU A 136 -15.65 4.70 -6.02
N ASP A 137 -16.69 4.08 -5.47
CA ASP A 137 -16.79 3.65 -4.08
C ASP A 137 -16.40 2.16 -3.99
N SER A 138 -15.36 1.84 -3.21
CA SER A 138 -15.01 0.45 -2.92
C SER A 138 -16.07 -0.20 -2.03
N LYS A 139 -16.47 -1.42 -2.39
CA LYS A 139 -17.32 -2.29 -1.54
C LYS A 139 -16.56 -2.81 -0.30
N LEU A 140 -15.23 -2.74 -0.30
CA LEU A 140 -14.35 -3.22 0.76
C LEU A 140 -13.61 -2.05 1.43
N TYR A 141 -13.02 -2.29 2.60
CA TYR A 141 -12.14 -1.33 3.29
C TYR A 141 -10.86 -0.99 2.49
N ASN A 142 -10.49 -1.84 1.52
CA ASN A 142 -9.37 -1.63 0.60
C ASN A 142 -9.86 -1.47 -0.86
N VAL A 143 -9.09 -0.70 -1.63
CA VAL A 143 -9.32 -0.41 -3.05
C VAL A 143 -8.56 -1.45 -3.88
N LYS A 144 -9.28 -2.35 -4.55
CA LYS A 144 -8.68 -3.46 -5.33
C LYS A 144 -8.20 -3.03 -6.72
N LEU A 145 -7.09 -2.27 -6.77
CA LEU A 145 -6.51 -1.73 -8.01
C LEU A 145 -6.23 -2.78 -9.11
N TYR A 146 -5.73 -3.96 -8.74
CA TYR A 146 -5.55 -5.08 -9.68
C TYR A 146 -6.88 -5.49 -10.33
N ARG A 147 -7.96 -5.56 -9.54
CA ARG A 147 -9.30 -5.96 -10.02
C ARG A 147 -9.95 -4.85 -10.84
N PHE A 148 -9.72 -3.58 -10.50
CA PHE A 148 -10.09 -2.42 -11.31
C PHE A 148 -9.42 -2.47 -12.69
N ALA A 149 -8.10 -2.66 -12.77
CA ALA A 149 -7.38 -2.80 -14.04
C ALA A 149 -7.83 -4.04 -14.85
N ALA A 150 -8.02 -5.18 -14.18
CA ALA A 150 -8.50 -6.42 -14.78
C ALA A 150 -9.90 -6.26 -15.41
N ALA A 151 -10.85 -5.69 -14.69
CA ALA A 151 -12.22 -5.45 -15.16
C ALA A 151 -12.26 -4.50 -16.37
N LEU A 152 -11.39 -3.49 -16.38
CA LEU A 152 -11.23 -2.56 -17.52
C LEU A 152 -10.41 -3.14 -18.69
N LYS A 153 -9.97 -4.41 -18.60
CA LYS A 153 -9.12 -5.11 -19.58
C LYS A 153 -7.80 -4.35 -19.87
N LYS A 154 -7.24 -3.71 -18.84
CA LYS A 154 -5.98 -2.95 -18.87
C LYS A 154 -4.82 -3.81 -18.34
N PRO A 155 -3.55 -3.41 -18.55
CA PRO A 155 -2.41 -4.07 -17.91
C PRO A 155 -2.54 -4.09 -16.38
N VAL A 156 -2.18 -5.22 -15.76
CA VAL A 156 -2.28 -5.45 -14.31
C VAL A 156 -0.93 -5.59 -13.60
N TYR A 157 0.16 -5.74 -14.35
CA TYR A 157 1.54 -5.85 -13.86
C TYR A 157 2.43 -4.82 -14.53
N GLY A 158 3.42 -4.30 -13.80
CA GLY A 158 4.29 -3.25 -14.32
C GLY A 158 3.50 -1.97 -14.57
N VAL A 159 2.81 -1.48 -13.53
CA VAL A 159 1.82 -0.40 -13.61
C VAL A 159 1.88 0.52 -12.40
N LEU A 160 1.44 1.76 -12.64
CA LEU A 160 1.29 2.81 -11.65
C LEU A 160 -0.14 3.36 -11.71
N PHE A 161 -0.78 3.52 -10.55
CA PHE A 161 -2.13 4.03 -10.40
C PHE A 161 -2.12 5.36 -9.64
N TRP A 162 -2.95 6.31 -10.05
CA TRP A 162 -3.25 7.51 -9.27
C TRP A 162 -4.63 7.39 -8.64
N ALA A 163 -4.72 7.79 -7.37
CA ALA A 163 -5.94 7.89 -6.59
C ALA A 163 -6.04 9.30 -5.98
N VAL A 164 -7.20 9.93 -6.08
CA VAL A 164 -7.46 11.27 -5.52
C VAL A 164 -8.82 11.25 -4.82
N THR A 165 -8.93 11.92 -3.68
CA THR A 165 -10.20 12.06 -2.96
C THR A 165 -10.25 13.38 -2.19
N ILE A 166 -11.45 13.86 -1.90
CA ILE A 166 -11.68 15.07 -1.13
C ILE A 166 -12.11 14.68 0.28
N ILE A 167 -11.56 15.37 1.27
CA ILE A 167 -11.91 15.23 2.68
C ILE A 167 -12.36 16.60 3.18
N ASP A 168 -13.67 16.80 3.27
CA ASP A 168 -14.27 18.04 3.76
C ASP A 168 -14.51 17.91 5.28
N CYS A 169 -13.92 18.79 6.09
CA CYS A 169 -13.98 18.75 7.57
C CYS A 169 -14.77 19.94 8.15
N PRO A 170 -15.58 19.76 9.21
CA PRO A 170 -16.36 20.85 9.82
C PRO A 170 -15.51 21.83 10.65
N GLU A 171 -14.33 21.37 11.08
CA GLU A 171 -13.39 22.01 12.00
C GLU A 171 -11.95 21.58 11.66
N ASP A 172 -10.95 22.23 12.28
CA ASP A 172 -9.57 21.77 12.22
C ASP A 172 -9.42 20.53 13.12
N ILE A 173 -8.89 19.43 12.56
CA ILE A 173 -8.67 18.18 13.30
C ILE A 173 -7.15 17.96 13.44
N GLU A 174 -6.62 18.35 14.59
CA GLU A 174 -5.19 18.35 14.88
C GLU A 174 -4.63 16.99 15.34
N ASN A 175 -3.30 16.88 15.37
CA ASN A 175 -2.53 15.74 15.88
C ASN A 175 -2.80 14.37 15.23
N VAL A 176 -3.58 14.34 14.16
CA VAL A 176 -3.92 13.13 13.39
C VAL A 176 -2.72 12.57 12.63
N ARG A 177 -2.80 11.31 12.22
CA ARG A 177 -1.89 10.69 11.24
C ARG A 177 -2.69 10.11 10.09
N LEU A 178 -2.19 10.28 8.87
CA LEU A 178 -2.57 9.44 7.74
C LEU A 178 -2.02 8.04 8.01
N SER A 179 -2.90 7.05 8.05
CA SER A 179 -2.57 5.64 8.10
C SER A 179 -2.80 5.02 6.72
N ALA A 180 -1.81 4.30 6.19
CA ALA A 180 -1.89 3.67 4.88
C ALA A 180 -1.26 2.28 4.88
N GLY A 181 -1.76 1.42 4.01
CA GLY A 181 -1.11 0.17 3.63
C GLY A 181 -1.36 -0.13 2.15
N SER A 182 -0.35 -0.61 1.43
CA SER A 182 -0.39 -0.79 -0.02
C SER A 182 0.30 -2.06 -0.51
N ASN A 183 0.00 -2.44 -1.75
CA ASN A 183 0.59 -3.56 -2.46
C ASN A 183 1.05 -3.09 -3.86
N SER A 184 2.34 -2.94 -4.14
CA SER A 184 3.44 -2.89 -3.17
C SER A 184 3.67 -1.46 -2.68
N ALA A 185 4.45 -0.66 -3.39
CA ALA A 185 4.88 0.65 -2.91
C ALA A 185 3.86 1.77 -3.20
N SER A 186 3.81 2.78 -2.35
CA SER A 186 2.96 3.97 -2.54
C SER A 186 3.56 5.25 -1.96
N LYS A 187 3.12 6.42 -2.45
CA LYS A 187 3.43 7.74 -1.89
C LYS A 187 2.15 8.56 -1.79
N TRP A 188 2.03 9.39 -0.75
CA TRP A 188 0.83 10.13 -0.41
C TRP A 188 1.11 11.61 -0.13
N TRP A 189 0.22 12.47 -0.63
CA TRP A 189 0.25 13.91 -0.41
C TRP A 189 -1.09 14.42 0.13
N LEU A 190 -1.04 15.29 1.13
CA LEU A 190 -2.20 16.01 1.67
C LEU A 190 -2.06 17.49 1.33
N ASN A 191 -3.05 18.07 0.67
CA ASN A 191 -3.08 19.49 0.27
C ASN A 191 -1.86 19.93 -0.58
N GLY A 192 -1.18 18.99 -1.24
CA GLY A 192 0.02 19.20 -2.05
C GLY A 192 1.34 18.91 -1.33
N GLU A 193 1.35 18.81 0.00
CA GLU A 193 2.54 18.42 0.77
C GLU A 193 2.68 16.90 0.84
N GLU A 194 3.90 16.37 0.69
CA GLU A 194 4.17 14.94 0.89
C GLU A 194 4.10 14.57 2.38
N VAL A 195 3.34 13.52 2.71
CA VAL A 195 3.10 13.12 4.10
C VAL A 195 3.50 11.70 4.44
N LEU A 196 3.63 10.81 3.44
CA LEU A 196 3.94 9.40 3.66
C LEU A 196 4.48 8.69 2.40
N LEU A 197 5.55 7.91 2.56
CA LEU A 197 6.13 7.02 1.55
C LEU A 197 6.18 5.58 2.10
N LEU A 198 5.71 4.62 1.31
CA LEU A 198 5.74 3.18 1.59
C LEU A 198 6.63 2.50 0.55
N SER A 199 7.88 2.20 0.90
CA SER A 199 8.87 1.58 0.00
C SER A 199 9.02 0.07 0.19
N GLY A 200 9.57 -0.62 -0.81
CA GLY A 200 9.81 -2.08 -0.83
C GLY A 200 8.72 -2.94 -1.49
N ASP A 201 8.96 -4.25 -1.56
CA ASP A 201 8.01 -5.28 -2.03
C ASP A 201 6.98 -5.60 -0.91
N ARG A 202 6.11 -4.63 -0.64
CA ARG A 202 5.09 -4.72 0.41
C ARG A 202 3.93 -5.63 0.03
N ARG A 203 3.27 -6.15 1.06
CA ARG A 203 1.90 -6.69 1.02
C ARG A 203 0.97 -5.64 1.60
N MET A 204 -0.29 -5.62 1.15
CA MET A 204 -1.32 -4.83 1.83
C MET A 204 -1.53 -5.37 3.24
N VAL A 205 -1.13 -4.58 4.22
CA VAL A 205 -1.34 -4.76 5.66
C VAL A 205 -2.09 -3.52 6.15
N VAL A 206 -3.05 -3.68 7.06
CA VAL A 206 -3.77 -2.54 7.64
C VAL A 206 -2.84 -1.77 8.58
N ASP A 207 -2.80 -0.44 8.43
CA ASP A 207 -1.93 0.49 9.17
C ASP A 207 -0.41 0.20 9.07
N ASP A 208 0.03 -0.40 7.96
CA ASP A 208 1.43 -0.74 7.64
C ASP A 208 2.41 0.43 7.82
N CYS A 209 2.00 1.65 7.48
CA CYS A 209 2.78 2.87 7.70
C CYS A 209 1.90 4.05 8.13
N LEU A 210 2.45 4.91 8.98
CA LEU A 210 1.81 6.12 9.50
C LEU A 210 2.62 7.37 9.14
N SER A 211 1.96 8.45 8.73
CA SER A 211 2.60 9.76 8.55
C SER A 211 3.16 10.33 9.85
N ARG A 212 3.94 11.42 9.74
CA ARG A 212 4.11 12.40 10.83
C ARG A 212 2.74 12.90 11.33
N ARG A 213 2.68 13.59 12.48
CA ARG A 213 1.44 14.28 12.88
C ARG A 213 1.09 15.37 11.86
N LEU A 214 -0.19 15.48 11.55
CA LEU A 214 -0.82 16.39 10.60
C LEU A 214 -1.97 17.14 11.28
N THR A 215 -2.48 18.18 10.62
CA THR A 215 -3.79 18.76 10.90
C THR A 215 -4.62 18.68 9.62
N LEU A 216 -5.78 18.03 9.66
CA LEU A 216 -6.80 18.21 8.62
C LEU A 216 -7.44 19.58 8.85
N LYS A 217 -7.51 20.42 7.81
CA LYS A 217 -8.04 21.79 7.94
C LYS A 217 -9.55 21.84 7.78
N LYS A 218 -10.18 22.79 8.48
CA LYS A 218 -11.60 23.13 8.30
C LYS A 218 -11.89 23.43 6.83
N GLY A 219 -12.99 22.90 6.32
CA GLY A 219 -13.31 22.92 4.90
C GLY A 219 -12.54 21.84 4.14
N ARG A 220 -12.10 22.18 2.93
CA ARG A 220 -11.69 21.21 1.91
C ARG A 220 -10.21 20.84 2.01
N ASN A 221 -9.95 19.55 2.23
CA ASN A 221 -8.64 18.92 2.05
C ASN A 221 -8.65 18.01 0.82
N ILE A 222 -7.51 17.88 0.13
CA ILE A 222 -7.34 16.97 -1.00
C ILE A 222 -6.23 15.98 -0.66
N LEU A 223 -6.58 14.69 -0.63
CA LEU A 223 -5.64 13.59 -0.45
C LEU A 223 -5.34 12.95 -1.82
N ARG A 224 -4.06 12.86 -2.16
CA ARG A 224 -3.55 12.17 -3.35
C ARG A 224 -2.72 10.96 -2.92
N GLY A 225 -2.90 9.85 -3.63
CA GLY A 225 -2.07 8.67 -3.53
C GLY A 225 -1.59 8.23 -4.91
N VAL A 226 -0.38 7.70 -4.95
CA VAL A 226 0.13 6.94 -6.10
C VAL A 226 0.56 5.56 -5.61
N VAL A 227 0.20 4.51 -6.35
CA VAL A 227 0.54 3.12 -6.02
C VAL A 227 1.22 2.47 -7.22
N ILE A 228 2.37 1.82 -7.02
CA ILE A 228 3.13 1.14 -8.07
C ILE A 228 3.28 -0.35 -7.76
N ASN A 229 3.15 -1.18 -8.79
CA ASN A 229 3.43 -2.60 -8.70
C ASN A 229 4.08 -3.15 -9.98
N GLY A 230 5.07 -4.02 -9.80
CA GLY A 230 5.63 -4.88 -10.85
C GLY A 230 4.75 -6.13 -11.01
N PRO A 231 5.22 -7.33 -10.68
CA PRO A 231 4.37 -8.53 -10.65
C PRO A 231 3.45 -8.57 -9.41
N GLY A 232 2.33 -9.29 -9.49
CA GLY A 232 1.47 -9.61 -8.34
C GLY A 232 0.24 -8.70 -8.19
N MET A 233 -0.43 -8.83 -7.04
CA MET A 233 -1.62 -8.05 -6.71
C MET A 233 -1.27 -6.58 -6.45
N SER A 234 -2.22 -5.68 -6.71
CA SER A 234 -2.17 -4.30 -6.28
C SER A 234 -3.48 -3.87 -5.62
N ASP A 235 -3.35 -3.22 -4.47
CA ASP A 235 -4.42 -2.67 -3.66
C ASP A 235 -3.87 -1.71 -2.60
N PHE A 236 -4.75 -0.92 -1.98
CA PHE A 236 -4.41 -0.09 -0.82
C PHE A 236 -5.60 0.07 0.14
N CYS A 237 -5.34 0.45 1.39
CA CYS A 237 -6.33 1.01 2.31
C CYS A 237 -5.75 2.24 3.01
N VAL A 238 -6.63 3.20 3.34
CA VAL A 238 -6.26 4.45 4.00
C VAL A 238 -7.33 4.86 5.01
N ARG A 239 -6.89 5.37 6.17
CA ARG A 239 -7.72 6.03 7.17
C ARG A 239 -6.93 7.13 7.89
N PHE A 240 -7.61 8.03 8.58
CA PHE A 240 -6.96 8.93 9.54
C PHE A 240 -7.14 8.39 10.96
N LEU A 241 -6.07 8.44 11.75
CA LEU A 241 -6.09 8.08 13.17
C LEU A 241 -5.82 9.34 14.00
N ASN A 242 -6.55 9.51 15.11
CA ASN A 242 -6.25 10.57 16.07
C ASN A 242 -5.01 10.22 16.91
N GLU A 243 -4.65 11.10 17.85
CA GLU A 243 -3.48 10.91 18.70
C GLU A 243 -3.51 9.64 19.57
N ASN A 244 -4.71 9.13 19.87
CA ASN A 244 -4.96 7.90 20.64
C ASN A 244 -5.10 6.66 19.73
N GLY A 245 -4.66 6.74 18.46
CA GLY A 245 -4.76 5.65 17.48
C GLY A 245 -6.20 5.32 17.05
N THR A 246 -7.19 6.12 17.44
CA THR A 246 -8.60 5.86 17.16
C THR A 246 -9.00 6.47 15.80
N PRO A 247 -9.80 5.78 14.96
CA PRO A 247 -10.13 6.31 13.63
C PRO A 247 -10.97 7.59 13.68
N VAL A 248 -10.53 8.60 12.92
CA VAL A 248 -11.22 9.88 12.75
C VAL A 248 -12.38 9.70 11.78
N LYS A 249 -13.59 10.11 12.17
CA LYS A 249 -14.83 9.92 11.37
C LYS A 249 -15.74 11.15 11.27
N ASN A 250 -15.40 12.27 11.94
CA ASN A 250 -16.07 13.57 11.81
C ASN A 250 -15.62 14.32 10.53
N MET A 251 -15.73 13.66 9.38
CA MET A 251 -15.38 14.19 8.06
C MET A 251 -16.28 13.60 6.97
N THR A 252 -16.49 14.32 5.88
CA THR A 252 -17.18 13.82 4.68
C THR A 252 -16.22 13.64 3.52
N ILE A 253 -16.53 12.68 2.65
CA ILE A 253 -15.71 12.30 1.50
C ILE A 253 -16.48 12.59 0.21
N SER A 254 -15.90 13.39 -0.69
CA SER A 254 -16.54 13.88 -1.91
C SER A 254 -15.67 13.65 -3.16
N ASN A 255 -16.28 13.77 -4.34
CA ASN A 255 -15.69 13.52 -5.66
C ASN A 255 -15.84 14.73 -6.61
N GLN A 256 -16.17 15.91 -6.07
CA GLN A 256 -16.39 17.19 -6.76
C GLN A 256 -16.27 18.36 -5.77
#